data_AF-A0A6P0VGF2-F1
#
_entry.id   AF-A0A6P0VGF2-F1
#
_cell.length_a   1.000
_cell.length_b   1.000
_cell.length_c   1.000
_cell.angle_alpha   90.00
_cell.angle_beta   90.00
_cell.angle_gamma   90.00
#
_symmetry.space_group_name_H-M   'P 1'
#
loop_
_entity.id
_entity.type
_entity.pdbx_description
1 polymer ?
#
loop_
_entity_poly.entity_id
_entity_poly.type
_entity_poly.pdbx_seq_one_letter_code
_entity_poly.pdbx_strand_id
1 'polypeptide(L)'
;MDTNISPTLASPQVAAQDQLALKQVWENIQPDSCPYSYNFHMHTRCSDGQLQPEALIEQAISIGLKGLAITDHHTVAGYYAAQSFLEQRQQSLPSGSVPHLWTGVEITSHLLVTDVHILGYAFDPMHPSLQPYLHNKPNPFKIPQAAKVITAIQQAGGLAVLAHPARYRRPPEKLIPAAADLGIDGVETYYAYGNPKPWQPSSKRTQKVKQLSATYKLFNTCGTDTHGLNLLWRV
;
A
#
# COMPACT_ATOMS: atom_id res chain seq x y z
N MET A 1 -42.71 -11.87 32.43
CA MET A 1 -41.24 -11.76 32.61
C MET A 1 -40.67 -11.97 31.23
N ASP A 2 -40.65 -10.91 30.43
CA ASP A 2 -40.27 -10.99 29.01
C ASP A 2 -38.97 -10.21 28.84
N THR A 3 -37.85 -10.93 28.88
CA THR A 3 -36.55 -10.37 28.54
C THR A 3 -36.33 -10.53 27.04
N ASN A 4 -36.66 -9.47 26.29
CA ASN A 4 -36.16 -9.24 24.95
C ASN A 4 -34.64 -9.05 25.01
N ILE A 5 -33.88 -10.04 24.54
CA ILE A 5 -32.45 -9.88 24.23
C ILE A 5 -32.36 -9.53 22.76
N SER A 6 -32.16 -8.24 22.46
CA SER A 6 -31.75 -7.80 21.13
C SER A 6 -30.36 -8.38 20.82
N PRO A 7 -30.15 -9.00 19.64
CA PRO A 7 -28.81 -9.38 19.22
C PRO A 7 -28.06 -8.10 18.85
N THR A 8 -27.03 -7.76 19.63
CA THR A 8 -26.01 -6.80 19.22
C THR A 8 -25.35 -7.34 17.94
N LEU A 9 -25.58 -6.65 16.82
CA LEU A 9 -24.81 -6.84 15.59
C LEU A 9 -23.35 -6.56 15.93
N ALA A 10 -22.54 -7.61 16.05
CA ALA A 10 -21.09 -7.47 16.14
C ALA A 10 -20.61 -6.82 14.83
N SER A 11 -20.00 -5.64 14.94
CA SER A 11 -19.22 -5.06 13.84
C SER A 11 -18.20 -6.09 13.38
N PRO A 12 -18.07 -6.38 12.06
CA PRO A 12 -17.09 -7.34 11.60
C PRO A 12 -15.70 -6.85 11.98
N GLN A 13 -15.06 -7.55 12.91
CA GLN A 13 -13.67 -7.36 13.26
C GLN A 13 -12.88 -7.72 12.00
N VAL A 14 -12.36 -6.72 11.28
CA VAL A 14 -11.60 -6.96 10.05
C VAL A 14 -10.26 -7.54 10.46
N ALA A 15 -10.15 -8.87 10.48
CA ALA A 15 -8.90 -9.56 10.73
C ALA A 15 -7.87 -9.24 9.64
N ALA A 16 -6.59 -9.48 9.93
CA ALA A 16 -5.52 -9.39 8.93
C ALA A 16 -5.85 -10.26 7.71
N GLN A 17 -5.48 -9.77 6.54
CA GLN A 17 -5.75 -10.44 5.27
C GLN A 17 -4.69 -11.50 4.95
N ASP A 18 -4.95 -12.36 3.95
CA ASP A 18 -4.06 -13.45 3.58
C ASP A 18 -2.72 -12.94 2.99
N GLN A 19 -1.71 -12.85 3.85
CA GLN A 19 -0.35 -12.48 3.44
C GLN A 19 0.29 -13.47 2.48
N LEU A 20 -0.06 -14.76 2.54
CA LEU A 20 0.53 -15.76 1.66
C LEU A 20 0.05 -15.53 0.22
N ALA A 21 -1.24 -15.25 0.04
CA ALA A 21 -1.80 -14.86 -1.25
C ALA A 21 -1.13 -13.57 -1.79
N LEU A 22 -0.92 -12.56 -0.94
CA LEU A 22 -0.24 -11.32 -1.36
C LEU A 22 1.23 -11.57 -1.77
N LYS A 23 1.96 -12.40 -1.02
CA LYS A 23 3.34 -12.79 -1.35
C LYS A 23 3.41 -13.51 -2.70
N GLN A 24 2.49 -14.44 -2.97
CA GLN A 24 2.39 -15.13 -4.26
C GLN A 24 2.14 -14.16 -5.42
N VAL A 25 1.35 -13.11 -5.21
CA VAL A 25 1.20 -12.03 -6.20
C VAL A 25 2.54 -11.34 -6.44
N TRP A 26 3.24 -10.92 -5.39
CA TRP A 26 4.53 -10.22 -5.50
C TRP A 26 5.66 -11.04 -6.11
N GLU A 27 5.66 -12.37 -5.93
CA GLU A 27 6.59 -13.28 -6.63
C GLU A 27 6.46 -13.20 -8.16
N ASN A 28 5.28 -12.79 -8.65
CA ASN A 28 4.97 -12.74 -10.07
C ASN A 28 4.90 -11.31 -10.64
N ILE A 29 5.17 -10.27 -9.85
CA ILE A 29 5.14 -8.87 -10.34
C ILE A 29 6.31 -8.61 -11.31
N GLN A 30 5.94 -8.05 -12.46
CA GLN A 30 6.83 -7.67 -13.56
C GLN A 30 6.75 -6.15 -13.82
N PRO A 31 7.68 -5.57 -14.62
CA PRO A 31 7.69 -4.14 -14.93
C PRO A 31 6.39 -3.58 -15.52
N ASP A 32 5.60 -4.41 -16.20
CA ASP A 32 4.33 -4.08 -16.86
C ASP A 32 3.09 -4.43 -16.01
N SER A 33 3.27 -5.02 -14.82
CA SER A 33 2.16 -5.36 -13.93
C SER A 33 1.42 -4.14 -13.43
N CYS A 34 2.15 -3.08 -13.07
CA CYS A 34 1.56 -1.76 -12.81
C CYS A 34 1.58 -0.90 -14.07
N PRO A 35 0.56 -0.06 -14.31
CA PRO A 35 -0.70 0.06 -13.57
C PRO A 35 -1.85 -0.80 -14.14
N TYR A 36 -1.56 -1.86 -14.91
CA TYR A 36 -2.58 -2.52 -15.74
C TYR A 36 -3.16 -3.82 -15.17
N SER A 37 -2.41 -4.55 -14.37
CA SER A 37 -2.87 -5.77 -13.68
C SER A 37 -2.95 -5.58 -12.17
N TYR A 38 -2.03 -4.81 -11.61
CA TYR A 38 -2.01 -4.49 -10.19
C TYR A 38 -1.62 -3.03 -9.97
N ASN A 39 -1.93 -2.49 -8.80
CA ASN A 39 -1.36 -1.23 -8.35
C ASN A 39 -1.37 -1.15 -6.81
N PHE A 40 -0.20 -1.11 -6.19
CA PHE A 40 -0.06 -1.17 -4.73
C PHE A 40 0.37 0.17 -4.10
N HIS A 41 0.34 1.28 -4.85
CA HIS A 41 0.68 2.59 -4.31
C HIS A 41 -0.14 3.66 -5.01
N MET A 42 -1.13 4.22 -4.31
CA MET A 42 -2.03 5.23 -4.83
C MET A 42 -2.73 5.97 -3.69
N HIS A 43 -3.10 7.22 -3.94
CA HIS A 43 -3.65 8.11 -2.93
C HIS A 43 -5.04 8.61 -3.33
N THR A 44 -5.90 8.77 -2.33
CA THR A 44 -7.26 9.30 -2.47
C THR A 44 -7.39 10.64 -1.75
N ARG A 45 -8.57 11.25 -1.83
CA ARG A 45 -8.93 12.44 -1.05
C ARG A 45 -8.96 12.22 0.46
N CYS A 46 -8.82 10.98 0.94
CA CYS A 46 -8.66 10.71 2.35
C CYS A 46 -7.28 11.12 2.89
N SER A 47 -6.30 11.35 2.01
CA SER A 47 -5.03 11.99 2.35
C SER A 47 -4.76 13.22 1.45
N ASP A 48 -3.91 13.10 0.43
CA ASP A 48 -3.49 14.19 -0.46
C ASP A 48 -3.69 13.87 -1.95
N GLY A 49 -4.37 12.77 -2.27
CA GLY A 49 -4.84 12.47 -3.62
C GLY A 49 -6.07 13.28 -4.05
N GLN A 50 -6.36 13.26 -5.35
CA GLN A 50 -7.48 14.00 -5.94
C GLN A 50 -8.72 13.13 -6.21
N LEU A 51 -8.56 11.81 -6.34
CA LEU A 51 -9.67 10.88 -6.57
C LEU A 51 -10.43 10.57 -5.28
N GLN A 52 -11.76 10.52 -5.39
CA GLN A 52 -12.57 9.84 -4.36
C GLN A 52 -12.28 8.34 -4.39
N PRO A 53 -12.32 7.63 -3.24
CA PRO A 53 -12.10 6.18 -3.19
C PRO A 53 -12.98 5.40 -4.18
N GLU A 54 -14.25 5.79 -4.35
CA GLU A 54 -15.20 5.16 -5.27
C GLU A 54 -14.79 5.35 -6.72
N ALA A 55 -14.46 6.58 -7.11
CA ALA A 55 -13.99 6.91 -8.46
C ALA A 55 -12.66 6.21 -8.79
N LEU A 56 -11.81 6.01 -7.78
CA LEU A 56 -10.59 5.23 -7.92
C LEU A 56 -10.91 3.76 -8.24
N ILE A 57 -11.85 3.16 -7.50
CA ILE A 57 -12.27 1.78 -7.75
C ILE A 57 -12.94 1.62 -9.12
N GLU A 58 -13.74 2.59 -9.56
CA GLU A 58 -14.30 2.56 -10.91
C GLU A 58 -13.22 2.54 -11.99
N GLN A 59 -12.16 3.34 -11.85
CA GLN A 59 -11.01 3.27 -12.76
C GLN A 59 -10.29 1.91 -12.67
N ALA A 60 -10.10 1.37 -11.47
CA ALA A 60 -9.47 0.06 -11.27
C ALA A 60 -10.24 -1.06 -11.98
N ILE A 61 -11.57 -1.07 -11.86
CA ILE A 61 -12.45 -2.03 -12.57
C ILE A 61 -12.35 -1.81 -14.09
N SER A 62 -12.43 -0.56 -14.56
CA SER A 62 -12.36 -0.22 -15.99
C SER A 62 -11.04 -0.61 -16.65
N ILE A 63 -9.92 -0.45 -15.93
CA ILE A 63 -8.59 -0.87 -16.37
C ILE A 63 -8.49 -2.41 -16.41
N GLY A 64 -9.27 -3.10 -15.59
CA GLY A 64 -9.21 -4.56 -15.43
C GLY A 64 -8.15 -5.01 -14.42
N LEU A 65 -7.92 -4.22 -13.36
CA LEU A 65 -7.02 -4.63 -12.29
C LEU A 65 -7.48 -5.95 -11.68
N LYS A 66 -6.52 -6.83 -11.39
CA LYS A 66 -6.73 -8.08 -10.62
C LYS A 66 -6.68 -7.80 -9.12
N GLY A 67 -5.91 -6.80 -8.71
CA GLY A 67 -5.91 -6.33 -7.33
C GLY A 67 -5.18 -5.01 -7.13
N LEU A 68 -5.45 -4.35 -6.00
CA LEU A 68 -4.86 -3.08 -5.64
C LEU A 68 -4.80 -2.85 -4.12
N ALA A 69 -4.04 -1.85 -3.71
CA ALA A 69 -4.09 -1.28 -2.36
C ALA A 69 -4.15 0.25 -2.45
N ILE A 70 -5.09 0.86 -1.71
CA ILE A 70 -5.09 2.30 -1.45
C ILE A 70 -4.14 2.54 -0.28
N THR A 71 -3.16 3.42 -0.46
CA THR A 71 -2.06 3.63 0.50
C THR A 71 -2.00 5.07 0.96
N ASP A 72 -3.16 5.64 1.29
CA ASP A 72 -3.28 7.00 1.80
C ASP A 72 -2.30 7.27 2.96
N HIS A 73 -1.76 8.49 3.01
CA HIS A 73 -0.86 8.89 4.08
C HIS A 73 -1.52 8.84 5.46
N HIS A 74 -0.97 8.01 6.35
CA HIS A 74 -1.36 7.92 7.76
C HIS A 74 -2.87 7.67 7.99
N THR A 75 -3.56 7.02 7.07
CA THR A 75 -4.98 6.70 7.23
C THR A 75 -5.41 5.51 6.37
N VAL A 76 -6.47 4.84 6.80
CA VAL A 76 -7.13 3.74 6.08
C VAL A 76 -8.56 4.11 5.68
N ALA A 77 -8.95 5.38 5.80
CA ALA A 77 -10.30 5.84 5.46
C ALA A 77 -10.65 5.57 3.99
N GLY A 78 -9.68 5.74 3.07
CA GLY A 78 -9.88 5.42 1.65
C GLY A 78 -10.11 3.93 1.42
N TYR A 79 -9.42 3.06 2.16
CA TYR A 79 -9.65 1.61 2.12
C TYR A 79 -11.08 1.26 2.54
N TYR A 80 -11.60 1.80 3.66
CA TYR A 80 -12.96 1.47 4.12
C TYR A 80 -14.05 1.92 3.15
N ALA A 81 -13.90 3.12 2.57
CA ALA A 81 -14.82 3.63 1.55
C ALA A 81 -14.80 2.76 0.28
N ALA A 82 -13.60 2.41 -0.19
CA ALA A 82 -13.43 1.52 -1.34
C ALA A 82 -13.96 0.10 -1.10
N GLN A 83 -13.76 -0.46 0.09
CA GLN A 83 -14.29 -1.77 0.48
C GLN A 83 -15.81 -1.77 0.43
N SER A 84 -16.45 -0.78 1.07
CA SER A 84 -17.91 -0.63 1.08
C SER A 84 -18.49 -0.49 -0.34
N PHE A 85 -17.79 0.25 -1.20
CA PHE A 85 -18.19 0.41 -2.60
C PHE A 85 -18.03 -0.89 -3.40
N LEU A 86 -16.93 -1.62 -3.24
CA LEU A 86 -16.70 -2.91 -3.90
C LEU A 86 -17.75 -3.96 -3.53
N GLU A 87 -18.14 -4.04 -2.26
CA GLU A 87 -19.20 -4.95 -1.80
C GLU A 87 -20.53 -4.69 -2.51
N GLN A 88 -20.88 -3.41 -2.74
CA GLN A 88 -22.07 -3.03 -3.51
C GLN A 88 -21.91 -3.39 -4.99
N ARG A 89 -20.74 -3.13 -5.59
CA ARG A 89 -20.50 -3.43 -7.01
C ARG A 89 -20.48 -4.92 -7.30
N GLN A 90 -19.96 -5.74 -6.39
CA GLN A 90 -19.88 -7.20 -6.54
C GLN A 90 -21.27 -7.86 -6.66
N GLN A 91 -22.31 -7.25 -6.09
CA GLN A 91 -23.69 -7.72 -6.25
C GLN A 91 -24.27 -7.42 -7.65
N SER A 92 -23.68 -6.46 -8.37
CA SER A 92 -24.18 -5.96 -9.67
C SER A 92 -23.35 -6.40 -10.88
N LEU A 93 -22.15 -6.93 -10.66
CA LEU A 93 -21.20 -7.31 -11.71
C LEU A 93 -20.99 -8.83 -11.76
N PRO A 94 -20.58 -9.40 -12.91
CA PRO A 94 -20.21 -10.81 -12.98
C PRO A 94 -19.09 -11.15 -11.98
N SER A 95 -19.09 -12.39 -11.51
CA SER A 95 -18.04 -12.88 -10.62
C SER A 95 -16.66 -12.73 -11.28
N GLY A 96 -15.67 -12.25 -10.52
CA GLY A 96 -14.33 -11.99 -11.01
C GLY A 96 -14.16 -10.66 -11.79
N SER A 97 -15.19 -9.83 -11.88
CA SER A 97 -15.09 -8.49 -12.52
C SER A 97 -14.59 -7.39 -11.59
N VAL A 98 -14.43 -7.65 -10.30
CA VAL A 98 -13.91 -6.68 -9.33
C VAL A 98 -12.50 -7.07 -8.86
N PRO A 99 -11.58 -6.11 -8.68
CA PRO A 99 -10.24 -6.39 -8.19
C PRO A 99 -10.26 -6.81 -6.72
N HIS A 100 -9.28 -7.60 -6.30
CA HIS A 100 -9.01 -7.79 -4.87
C HIS A 100 -8.47 -6.49 -4.24
N LEU A 101 -9.07 -6.04 -3.14
CA LEU A 101 -8.60 -4.87 -2.39
C LEU A 101 -7.85 -5.30 -1.12
N TRP A 102 -6.54 -5.07 -1.10
CA TRP A 102 -5.74 -5.24 0.10
C TRP A 102 -5.82 -3.98 0.98
N THR A 103 -5.76 -4.16 2.31
CA THR A 103 -5.48 -3.04 3.22
C THR A 103 -4.14 -2.44 2.86
N GLY A 104 -4.07 -1.12 2.91
CA GLY A 104 -2.91 -0.34 2.49
C GLY A 104 -2.79 0.94 3.31
N VAL A 105 -1.56 1.38 3.56
CA VAL A 105 -1.25 2.68 4.17
C VAL A 105 0.17 3.09 3.79
N GLU A 106 0.42 4.39 3.65
CA GLU A 106 1.78 4.92 3.60
C GLU A 106 2.10 5.72 4.88
N ILE A 107 3.15 5.31 5.61
CA ILE A 107 3.54 5.92 6.89
C ILE A 107 4.91 6.59 6.74
N THR A 108 4.96 7.90 6.99
CA THR A 108 6.22 8.65 7.08
C THR A 108 7.02 8.23 8.31
N SER A 109 8.32 8.00 8.13
CA SER A 109 9.24 7.53 9.17
C SER A 109 10.68 7.99 8.91
N HIS A 110 11.57 7.76 9.88
CA HIS A 110 13.00 8.00 9.74
C HIS A 110 13.79 6.71 9.57
N LEU A 111 14.70 6.69 8.59
CA LEU A 111 15.71 5.64 8.41
C LEU A 111 17.05 6.29 8.06
N LEU A 112 18.10 5.99 8.84
CA LEU A 112 19.44 6.60 8.65
C LEU A 112 19.39 8.13 8.51
N VAL A 113 18.67 8.81 9.43
CA VAL A 113 18.43 10.27 9.42
C VAL A 113 17.81 10.81 8.11
N THR A 114 17.12 9.95 7.36
CA THR A 114 16.42 10.29 6.12
C THR A 114 14.94 10.04 6.34
N ASP A 115 14.10 10.99 5.94
CA ASP A 115 12.65 10.80 5.92
C ASP A 115 12.33 9.84 4.78
N VAL A 116 11.74 8.72 5.13
CA VAL A 116 11.34 7.65 4.22
C VAL A 116 9.88 7.30 4.48
N HIS A 117 9.28 6.60 3.54
CA HIS A 117 7.92 6.11 3.64
C HIS A 117 7.94 4.59 3.69
N ILE A 118 7.17 4.04 4.62
CA ILE A 118 6.94 2.61 4.75
C ILE A 118 5.49 2.35 4.35
N LEU A 119 5.32 1.54 3.31
CA LEU A 119 4.02 1.02 2.89
C LEU A 119 3.69 -0.19 3.75
N GLY A 120 2.48 -0.25 4.27
CA GLY A 120 1.93 -1.41 4.96
C GLY A 120 0.84 -2.07 4.14
N TYR A 121 0.80 -3.41 4.10
CA TYR A 121 -0.21 -4.17 3.35
C TYR A 121 -0.78 -5.34 4.14
N ALA A 122 -2.02 -5.73 3.82
CA ALA A 122 -2.70 -6.94 4.33
C ALA A 122 -2.83 -7.03 5.87
N PHE A 123 -2.60 -5.93 6.59
CA PHE A 123 -2.73 -5.85 8.04
C PHE A 123 -4.19 -5.74 8.50
N ASP A 124 -4.44 -6.07 9.76
CA ASP A 124 -5.68 -5.71 10.49
C ASP A 124 -5.69 -4.18 10.74
N PRO A 125 -6.59 -3.42 10.11
CA PRO A 125 -6.62 -1.96 10.21
C PRO A 125 -7.12 -1.45 11.57
N MET A 126 -7.64 -2.32 12.43
CA MET A 126 -8.06 -2.00 13.79
C MET A 126 -7.02 -2.40 14.84
N HIS A 127 -5.92 -3.05 14.45
CA HIS A 127 -4.94 -3.56 15.39
C HIS A 127 -4.29 -2.43 16.22
N PRO A 128 -4.20 -2.57 17.56
CA PRO A 128 -3.70 -1.50 18.43
C PRO A 128 -2.28 -1.01 18.11
N SER A 129 -1.42 -1.86 17.54
CA SER A 129 -0.05 -1.48 17.17
C SER A 129 0.00 -0.36 16.12
N LEU A 130 -1.03 -0.24 15.27
CA LEU A 130 -1.09 0.74 14.19
C LEU A 130 -1.74 2.06 14.60
N GLN A 131 -2.50 2.08 15.69
CA GLN A 131 -3.19 3.28 16.17
C GLN A 131 -2.30 4.52 16.24
N PRO A 132 -1.04 4.47 16.74
CA PRO A 132 -0.17 5.65 16.82
C PRO A 132 0.20 6.29 15.46
N TYR A 133 -0.04 5.58 14.35
CA TYR A 133 0.38 6.00 13.01
C TYR A 133 -0.80 6.37 12.10
N LEU A 134 -2.05 6.05 12.49
CA LEU A 134 -3.26 6.26 11.68
C LEU A 134 -4.04 7.50 12.14
N HIS A 135 -3.52 8.69 11.82
CA HIS A 135 -4.04 9.98 12.30
C HIS A 135 -4.23 11.06 11.19
N ASN A 136 -4.37 10.67 9.92
CA ASN A 136 -4.55 11.51 8.71
C ASN A 136 -3.43 12.51 8.38
N LYS A 137 -2.60 12.93 9.35
CA LYS A 137 -1.46 13.81 9.11
C LYS A 137 -0.24 13.33 9.88
N PRO A 138 0.95 13.25 9.25
CA PRO A 138 2.19 13.04 9.97
C PRO A 138 2.37 14.19 10.98
N ASN A 139 2.81 13.86 12.20
CA ASN A 139 3.28 14.89 13.12
C ASN A 139 4.73 15.22 12.76
N PRO A 140 5.04 16.38 12.17
CA PRO A 140 6.39 16.71 11.70
C PRO A 140 7.41 16.80 12.85
N PHE A 141 6.94 16.96 14.08
CA PHE A 141 7.79 17.00 15.28
C PHE A 141 7.97 15.64 15.94
N LYS A 142 7.27 14.59 15.48
CA LYS A 142 7.29 13.24 16.05
C LYS A 142 7.24 12.18 14.95
N ILE A 143 8.11 12.30 13.96
CA ILE A 143 8.25 11.27 12.92
C ILE A 143 8.83 10.00 13.58
N PRO A 144 8.17 8.85 13.47
CA PRO A 144 8.60 7.61 14.09
C PRO A 144 9.83 7.02 13.40
N GLN A 145 10.59 6.19 14.13
CA GLN A 145 11.66 5.39 13.52
C GLN A 145 11.07 4.29 12.64
N ALA A 146 11.64 4.06 11.45
CA ALA A 146 11.18 3.04 10.51
C ALA A 146 11.07 1.65 11.17
N ALA A 147 12.00 1.30 12.06
CA ALA A 147 11.97 0.07 12.84
C ALA A 147 10.64 -0.14 13.59
N LYS A 148 10.12 0.91 14.23
CA LYS A 148 8.86 0.84 14.99
C LYS A 148 7.65 0.69 14.07
N VAL A 149 7.68 1.33 12.91
CA VAL A 149 6.61 1.25 11.91
C VAL A 149 6.57 -0.15 11.29
N ILE A 150 7.72 -0.70 10.91
CA ILE A 150 7.86 -2.07 10.38
C ILE A 150 7.30 -3.08 11.40
N THR A 151 7.76 -3.02 12.65
CA THR A 151 7.25 -3.91 13.71
C THR A 151 5.74 -3.76 13.92
N ALA A 152 5.22 -2.53 13.90
CA ALA A 152 3.79 -2.30 14.11
C ALA A 152 2.92 -2.90 13.00
N ILE A 153 3.33 -2.76 11.73
CA ILE A 153 2.66 -3.37 10.58
C ILE A 153 2.68 -4.90 10.70
N GLN A 154 3.83 -5.48 11.03
CA GLN A 154 3.99 -6.94 11.16
C GLN A 154 3.21 -7.51 12.35
N GLN A 155 3.15 -6.78 13.48
CA GLN A 155 2.31 -7.13 14.63
C GLN A 155 0.82 -7.13 14.29
N ALA A 156 0.39 -6.23 13.41
CA ALA A 156 -0.97 -6.20 12.88
C ALA A 156 -1.23 -7.29 11.82
N GLY A 157 -0.29 -8.23 11.63
CA GLY A 157 -0.41 -9.27 10.62
C GLY A 157 -0.28 -8.74 9.19
N GLY A 158 0.44 -7.65 8.97
CA GLY A 158 0.74 -7.12 7.64
C GLY A 158 2.18 -7.36 7.17
N LEU A 159 2.46 -6.80 5.98
CA LEU A 159 3.79 -6.77 5.36
C LEU A 159 4.25 -5.32 5.16
N ALA A 160 5.51 -5.05 5.49
CA ALA A 160 6.11 -3.73 5.39
C ALA A 160 7.04 -3.62 4.17
N VAL A 161 6.95 -2.50 3.44
CA VAL A 161 7.68 -2.26 2.19
C VAL A 161 8.28 -0.86 2.17
N LEU A 162 9.56 -0.73 1.76
CA LEU A 162 10.17 0.58 1.57
C LEU A 162 9.69 1.20 0.26
N ALA A 163 8.98 2.33 0.34
CA ALA A 163 8.46 3.04 -0.82
C ALA A 163 9.58 3.73 -1.61
N HIS A 164 9.46 3.72 -2.94
CA HIS A 164 10.25 4.49 -3.91
C HIS A 164 11.69 4.84 -3.45
N PRO A 165 12.54 3.84 -3.14
CA PRO A 165 13.81 4.03 -2.41
C PRO A 165 14.84 4.90 -3.14
N ALA A 166 14.67 5.13 -4.46
CA ALA A 166 15.55 6.00 -5.24
C ALA A 166 15.02 7.44 -5.42
N ARG A 167 13.95 7.85 -4.70
CA ARG A 167 13.49 9.25 -4.63
C ARG A 167 14.25 10.05 -3.55
N TYR A 168 14.77 9.41 -2.52
CA TYR A 168 15.31 10.08 -1.35
C TYR A 168 16.70 10.69 -1.57
N ARG A 169 17.09 11.63 -0.70
CA ARG A 169 18.44 12.21 -0.70
C ARG A 169 19.53 11.15 -0.47
N ARG A 170 19.23 10.14 0.34
CA ARG A 170 20.13 9.02 0.60
C ARG A 170 19.93 7.95 -0.48
N PRO A 171 21.01 7.41 -1.07
CA PRO A 171 20.88 6.44 -2.15
C PRO A 171 20.29 5.10 -1.69
N PRO A 172 19.61 4.35 -2.59
CA PRO A 172 18.99 3.07 -2.28
C PRO A 172 20.00 2.03 -1.79
N GLU A 173 21.27 2.10 -2.21
CA GLU A 173 22.38 1.25 -1.72
C GLU A 173 22.69 1.42 -0.24
N LYS A 174 22.15 2.45 0.42
CA LYS A 174 22.24 2.63 1.88
C LYS A 174 20.91 2.37 2.57
N LEU A 175 19.80 2.77 1.96
CA LEU A 175 18.48 2.63 2.56
C LEU A 175 17.98 1.18 2.55
N ILE A 176 18.11 0.46 1.43
CA ILE A 176 17.60 -0.91 1.32
C ILE A 176 18.31 -1.87 2.29
N PRO A 177 19.65 -1.88 2.40
CA PRO A 177 20.33 -2.70 3.41
C PRO A 177 19.87 -2.38 4.83
N ALA A 178 19.79 -1.09 5.17
CA ALA A 178 19.38 -0.69 6.52
C ALA A 178 17.92 -1.04 6.82
N ALA A 179 17.03 -1.01 5.84
CA ALA A 179 15.65 -1.49 6.01
C ALA A 179 15.61 -3.03 6.15
N ALA A 180 16.43 -3.76 5.39
CA ALA A 180 16.55 -5.21 5.50
C ALA A 180 17.08 -5.65 6.88
N ASP A 181 18.07 -4.94 7.44
CA ASP A 181 18.58 -5.18 8.79
C ASP A 181 17.50 -4.98 9.88
N LEU A 182 16.44 -4.21 9.58
CA LEU A 182 15.28 -4.02 10.45
C LEU A 182 14.16 -5.05 10.22
N GLY A 183 14.35 -5.99 9.29
CA GLY A 183 13.38 -7.05 8.99
C GLY A 183 12.21 -6.60 8.09
N ILE A 184 12.40 -5.59 7.23
CA ILE A 184 11.39 -5.21 6.24
C ILE A 184 11.11 -6.36 5.25
N ASP A 185 9.87 -6.48 4.76
CA ASP A 185 9.47 -7.60 3.90
C ASP A 185 9.78 -7.35 2.42
N GLY A 186 9.72 -6.09 1.97
CA GLY A 186 9.84 -5.77 0.55
C GLY A 186 10.33 -4.36 0.24
N VAL A 187 10.47 -4.11 -1.06
CA VAL A 187 10.83 -2.79 -1.60
C VAL A 187 10.08 -2.49 -2.90
N GLU A 188 9.62 -1.25 -3.04
CA GLU A 188 8.97 -0.78 -4.26
C GLU A 188 10.00 -0.65 -5.39
N THR A 189 9.98 -1.63 -6.29
CA THR A 189 11.04 -1.85 -7.28
C THR A 189 10.67 -1.26 -8.63
N TYR A 190 9.40 -1.42 -9.01
CA TYR A 190 8.87 -0.91 -10.26
C TYR A 190 8.18 0.41 -9.99
N TYR A 191 8.90 1.50 -10.30
CA TYR A 191 8.50 2.86 -9.96
C TYR A 191 8.92 3.86 -11.03
N ALA A 192 8.04 4.83 -11.32
CA ALA A 192 8.19 5.82 -12.38
C ALA A 192 8.95 7.08 -11.96
N TYR A 193 10.23 6.95 -11.59
CA TYR A 193 11.07 8.09 -11.18
C TYR A 193 11.20 9.20 -12.26
N GLY A 194 11.13 8.85 -13.54
CA GLY A 194 11.11 9.81 -14.66
C GLY A 194 9.77 10.48 -14.93
N ASN A 195 8.72 10.12 -14.19
CA ASN A 195 7.35 10.61 -14.34
C ASN A 195 6.75 10.58 -15.78
N PRO A 196 6.94 9.51 -16.58
CA PRO A 196 6.30 9.41 -17.89
C PRO A 196 4.77 9.36 -17.74
N LYS A 197 4.08 9.82 -18.80
CA LYS A 197 2.62 9.72 -18.96
C LYS A 197 2.34 9.05 -20.32
N PRO A 198 1.88 7.80 -20.38
CA PRO A 198 1.49 6.92 -19.25
C PRO A 198 2.67 6.47 -18.37
N TRP A 199 2.35 6.02 -17.15
CA TRP A 199 3.30 5.50 -16.17
C TRP A 199 4.10 4.33 -16.75
N GLN A 200 5.42 4.34 -16.55
CA GLN A 200 6.33 3.25 -16.86
C GLN A 200 7.49 3.27 -15.86
N PRO A 201 7.99 2.10 -15.41
CA PRO A 201 9.07 2.05 -14.44
C PRO A 201 10.38 2.54 -15.06
N SER A 202 11.21 3.19 -14.25
CA SER A 202 12.50 3.70 -14.72
C SER A 202 13.56 2.60 -14.77
N SER A 203 13.78 2.02 -15.97
CA SER A 203 14.66 0.86 -16.23
C SER A 203 15.95 0.82 -15.40
N LYS A 204 16.80 1.86 -15.46
CA LYS A 204 18.08 1.92 -14.73
C LYS A 204 17.91 1.84 -13.21
N ARG A 205 16.94 2.56 -12.66
CA ARG A 205 16.67 2.58 -11.20
C ARG A 205 16.02 1.27 -10.76
N THR A 206 15.07 0.76 -11.55
CA THR A 206 14.46 -0.56 -11.34
C THR A 206 15.51 -1.68 -11.30
N GLN A 207 16.45 -1.72 -12.26
CA GLN A 207 17.51 -2.72 -12.26
C GLN A 207 18.36 -2.66 -10.98
N LYS A 208 18.72 -1.45 -10.54
CA LYS A 208 19.48 -1.25 -9.30
C LYS A 208 18.71 -1.74 -8.07
N VAL A 209 17.44 -1.35 -7.93
CA VAL A 209 16.60 -1.77 -6.79
C VAL A 209 16.37 -3.28 -6.81
N LYS A 210 16.13 -3.87 -7.98
CA LYS A 210 15.95 -5.32 -8.16
C LYS A 210 17.19 -6.14 -7.78
N GLN A 211 18.39 -5.62 -8.06
CA GLN A 211 19.63 -6.27 -7.63
C GLN A 211 19.78 -6.24 -6.10
N LEU A 212 19.43 -5.12 -5.48
CA LEU A 212 19.47 -4.99 -4.02
C LEU A 212 18.41 -5.88 -3.37
N SER A 213 17.16 -5.89 -3.86
CA SER A 213 16.10 -6.75 -3.32
C SER A 213 16.48 -8.23 -3.40
N ALA A 214 17.08 -8.68 -4.50
CA ALA A 214 17.59 -10.05 -4.62
C ALA A 214 18.70 -10.37 -3.60
N THR A 215 19.62 -9.43 -3.38
CA THR A 215 20.73 -9.58 -2.42
C THR A 215 20.21 -9.76 -0.99
N TYR A 216 19.18 -9.00 -0.62
CA TYR A 216 18.58 -8.99 0.71
C TYR A 216 17.34 -9.86 0.84
N LYS A 217 17.00 -10.66 -0.18
CA LYS A 217 15.83 -11.57 -0.23
C LYS A 217 14.50 -10.86 0.07
N LEU A 218 14.34 -9.65 -0.46
CA LEU A 218 13.13 -8.82 -0.30
C LEU A 218 12.14 -9.04 -1.45
N PHE A 219 10.85 -8.97 -1.17
CA PHE A 219 9.82 -8.95 -2.20
C PHE A 219 9.90 -7.67 -3.04
N ASN A 220 9.53 -7.77 -4.32
CA ASN A 220 9.46 -6.64 -5.25
C ASN A 220 7.99 -6.22 -5.40
N THR A 221 7.69 -4.94 -5.14
CA THR A 221 6.35 -4.38 -5.38
C THR A 221 6.37 -3.35 -6.50
N CYS A 222 5.18 -2.89 -6.90
CA CYS A 222 4.98 -1.84 -7.89
C CYS A 222 3.83 -0.93 -7.48
N GLY A 223 3.86 0.32 -7.91
CA GLY A 223 2.76 1.24 -7.69
C GLY A 223 2.93 2.54 -8.46
N THR A 224 1.82 3.22 -8.71
CA THR A 224 1.88 4.48 -9.47
C THR A 224 2.26 5.67 -8.65
N ASP A 225 1.97 5.62 -7.35
CA ASP A 225 2.09 6.75 -6.43
C ASP A 225 1.34 7.97 -7.01
N THR A 226 0.14 7.69 -7.53
CA THR A 226 -0.71 8.70 -8.15
C THR A 226 -1.46 9.49 -7.09
N HIS A 227 -1.38 10.80 -7.21
CA HIS A 227 -2.17 11.77 -6.47
C HIS A 227 -3.20 12.47 -7.37
N GLY A 228 -3.20 12.14 -8.66
CA GLY A 228 -4.01 12.80 -9.68
C GLY A 228 -5.37 12.16 -9.89
N LEU A 229 -6.01 12.52 -11.00
CA LEU A 229 -7.31 12.01 -11.42
C LEU A 229 -7.23 10.76 -12.31
N ASN A 230 -6.02 10.22 -12.54
CA ASN A 230 -5.80 9.10 -13.46
C ASN A 230 -4.84 8.08 -12.85
N LEU A 231 -5.33 6.85 -12.68
CA LEU A 231 -4.55 5.72 -12.14
C LEU A 231 -3.36 5.32 -13.02
N LEU A 232 -3.37 5.68 -14.30
CA LEU A 232 -2.29 5.37 -15.24
C LEU A 232 -1.14 6.37 -15.20
N TRP A 233 -1.24 7.43 -14.39
CA TRP A 233 -0.23 8.49 -14.31
C TRP A 233 0.37 8.53 -12.91
N ARG A 234 1.58 9.07 -12.82
CA ARG A 234 2.12 9.62 -11.57
C ARG A 234 1.99 11.14 -11.64
N VAL A 235 1.56 11.75 -10.54
CA VAL A 235 1.36 13.21 -10.42
C VAL A 235 2.02 13.65 -9.13
#